data_AF-A0A077Z750-F1
#
_entry.id   AF-A0A077Z750-F1
#
_cell.length_a   1.000
_cell.length_b   1.000
_cell.length_c   1.000
_cell.angle_alpha   90.00
_cell.angle_beta   90.00
_cell.angle_gamma   90.00
#
_symmetry.space_group_name_H-M   'P 1'
#
loop_
_entity.id
_entity.type
_entity.pdbx_description
1 polymer ?
#
loop_
_entity_poly.entity_id
_entity_poly.type
_entity_poly.pdbx_seq_one_letter_code
_entity_poly.pdbx_strand_id
1 'polypeptide(L)'
;MDRIRARGFLKRLDAYEPADNVEDTVQMIFSKCYDTAASRDWKSFALDDRRSKLRFIDEAEKTLGKRVLNSELHQLKTVQDVVDFFKVPVEVITSYSRLARSNSLPKNLHILEDAVRFHPLTDTEYGGVSAFPKSSTYVSSLRFRRFLKGYRAKTEWHHYEDKHFDFTATPEDAPWLKSKAERMDNIKIDKLCYF
;
A
#
# COMPACT_ATOMS: atom_id res chain seq x y z
N MET A 1 13.51 14.40 -9.52
CA MET A 1 12.69 13.36 -8.86
C MET A 1 11.21 13.65 -9.09
N ASP A 2 10.51 12.81 -9.84
CA ASP A 2 9.11 13.03 -10.22
C ASP A 2 8.21 13.20 -8.99
N ARG A 3 7.55 14.37 -8.91
CA ARG A 3 6.58 14.68 -7.85
C ARG A 3 5.46 13.64 -7.75
N ILE A 4 5.18 12.94 -8.83
CA ILE A 4 4.09 11.96 -8.93
C ILE A 4 4.50 10.59 -8.33
N ARG A 5 5.79 10.26 -8.31
CA ARG A 5 6.29 8.96 -7.85
C ARG A 5 6.43 8.87 -6.32
N ALA A 6 6.64 9.99 -5.64
CA ALA A 6 6.83 10.07 -4.18
C ALA A 6 5.51 9.99 -3.37
N ARG A 7 4.60 9.06 -3.71
CA ARG A 7 3.33 8.87 -2.96
C ARG A 7 3.55 7.90 -1.79
N GLY A 8 4.05 8.45 -0.68
CA GLY A 8 4.16 7.81 0.63
C GLY A 8 2.80 7.69 1.35
N PHE A 9 2.83 7.11 2.56
CA PHE A 9 1.64 7.07 3.45
C PHE A 9 1.44 8.43 4.13
N LEU A 10 2.54 9.09 4.45
CA LEU A 10 2.55 10.41 5.04
C LEU A 10 2.22 11.49 4.00
N LYS A 11 1.74 12.63 4.49
CA LYS A 11 1.65 13.85 3.69
C LYS A 11 3.01 14.12 3.09
N ARG A 12 3.03 14.54 1.83
CA ARG A 12 4.28 14.91 1.17
C ARG A 12 4.79 16.21 1.77
N LEU A 13 5.66 16.08 2.74
CA LEU A 13 6.48 17.14 3.30
C LEU A 13 7.93 16.83 2.96
N ASP A 14 8.73 17.89 2.85
CA ASP A 14 10.17 17.76 2.72
C ASP A 14 10.74 17.64 4.15
N ALA A 15 11.73 16.77 4.32
CA ALA A 15 12.42 16.67 5.60
C ALA A 15 13.13 17.99 5.87
N TYR A 16 13.01 18.49 7.10
CA TYR A 16 13.55 19.79 7.47
C TYR A 16 14.27 19.70 8.79
N GLU A 17 15.53 20.12 8.78
CA GLU A 17 16.37 20.29 9.96
C GLU A 17 16.61 21.80 10.10
N PRO A 18 16.22 22.42 11.23
CA PRO A 18 16.40 23.84 11.44
C PRO A 18 17.88 24.19 11.51
N ALA A 19 18.31 25.24 10.80
CA ALA A 19 19.64 25.79 10.98
C ALA A 19 19.75 26.51 12.34
N ASP A 20 20.93 26.52 12.95
CA ASP A 20 21.15 27.27 14.20
C ASP A 20 20.87 28.77 14.03
N ASN A 21 21.11 29.29 12.82
CA ASN A 21 20.96 30.72 12.47
C ASN A 21 19.55 31.09 11.96
N VAL A 22 18.51 30.32 12.33
CA VAL A 22 17.12 30.61 11.91
C VAL A 22 16.68 32.00 12.39
N GLU A 23 17.09 32.45 13.58
CA GLU A 23 16.71 33.79 14.06
C GLU A 23 17.33 34.91 13.23
N ASP A 24 18.64 34.83 12.95
CA ASP A 24 19.39 35.85 12.21
C ASP A 24 18.90 35.95 10.76
N THR A 25 18.62 34.82 10.14
CA THR A 25 18.08 34.76 8.77
C THR A 25 16.69 35.39 8.70
N VAL A 26 15.81 35.10 9.66
CA VAL A 26 14.49 35.73 9.73
C VAL A 26 14.60 37.23 9.99
N GLN A 27 15.53 37.68 10.85
CA GLN A 27 15.79 39.10 11.09
C GLN A 27 16.23 39.83 9.82
N MET A 28 17.14 39.22 9.04
CA MET A 28 17.58 39.76 7.75
C MET A 28 16.41 39.89 6.77
N ILE A 29 15.54 38.88 6.69
CA ILE A 29 14.35 38.91 5.82
C ILE A 29 13.35 39.96 6.29
N PHE A 30 13.19 40.14 7.61
CA PHE A 30 12.34 41.16 8.19
C PHE A 30 12.80 42.56 7.77
N SER A 31 14.10 42.86 7.91
CA SER A 31 14.68 44.14 7.46
C SER A 31 14.54 44.39 5.95
N LYS A 32 14.48 43.33 5.14
CA LYS A 32 14.28 43.43 3.69
C LYS A 32 12.83 43.71 3.30
N CYS A 33 11.87 43.18 4.06
CA CYS A 33 10.44 43.30 3.75
C CYS A 33 9.77 44.52 4.40
N TYR A 34 10.31 44.96 5.53
CA TYR A 34 9.79 46.06 6.33
C TYR A 34 10.86 47.12 6.52
N ASP A 35 10.63 48.31 5.93
CA ASP A 35 11.52 49.47 6.06
C ASP A 35 11.47 50.12 7.45
N THR A 36 10.63 49.60 8.37
CA THR A 36 10.57 50.06 9.75
C THR A 36 11.86 49.72 10.48
N ALA A 37 12.72 50.74 10.59
CA ALA A 37 13.98 50.75 11.29
C ALA A 37 13.89 50.01 12.64
N ALA A 38 14.49 48.81 12.68
CA ALA A 38 15.07 48.15 13.84
C ALA A 38 14.41 48.46 15.20
N SER A 39 13.09 48.25 15.30
CA SER A 39 12.44 48.27 16.61
C SER A 39 13.08 47.18 17.45
N ARG A 40 13.50 47.50 18.68
CA ARG A 40 14.18 46.56 19.60
C ARG A 40 13.42 45.24 19.73
N ASP A 41 12.12 45.29 19.53
CA ASP A 41 11.20 44.15 19.64
C ASP A 41 10.66 43.71 18.27
N TRP A 42 11.52 43.54 17.25
CA TRP A 42 11.09 43.04 15.93
C TRP A 42 10.32 41.71 15.99
N LYS A 43 10.58 40.89 17.01
CA LYS A 43 9.89 39.61 17.26
C LYS A 43 8.39 39.81 17.59
N SER A 44 8.02 40.88 18.28
CA SER A 44 6.64 41.16 18.67
C SER A 44 5.83 41.88 17.59
N PHE A 45 6.43 42.16 16.44
CA PHE A 45 5.77 42.83 15.33
C PHE A 45 4.59 42.00 14.81
N ALA A 46 3.40 42.62 14.76
CA ALA A 46 2.18 41.99 14.30
C ALA A 46 2.08 42.03 12.76
N LEU A 47 1.84 40.86 12.15
CA LEU A 47 1.71 40.65 10.71
C LEU A 47 0.25 40.83 10.26
N ASP A 48 -0.29 42.05 10.39
CA ASP A 48 -1.70 42.33 10.07
C ASP A 48 -1.96 42.53 8.56
N ASP A 49 -1.05 43.20 7.84
CA ASP A 49 -1.17 43.34 6.39
C ASP A 49 -0.92 42.00 5.68
N ARG A 50 -1.94 41.55 4.95
CA ARG A 50 -1.93 40.25 4.24
C ARG A 50 -0.86 40.21 3.14
N ARG A 51 -0.62 41.33 2.46
CA ARG A 51 0.34 41.40 1.33
C ARG A 51 1.77 41.38 1.83
N SER A 52 2.10 42.17 2.85
CA SER A 52 3.43 42.14 3.50
C SER A 52 3.69 40.79 4.16
N LYS A 53 2.71 40.22 4.88
CA LYS A 53 2.79 38.88 5.46
C LYS A 53 3.10 37.80 4.41
N LEU A 54 2.39 37.81 3.28
CA LEU A 54 2.62 36.83 2.21
C LEU A 54 4.01 36.97 1.60
N ARG A 55 4.48 38.20 1.35
CA ARG A 55 5.84 38.45 0.84
C ARG A 55 6.92 38.00 1.82
N PHE A 56 6.74 38.30 3.10
CA PHE A 56 7.65 37.90 4.16
C PHE A 56 7.76 36.37 4.29
N ILE A 57 6.62 35.67 4.29
CA ILE A 57 6.60 34.21 4.35
C ILE A 57 7.21 33.59 3.10
N ASP A 58 6.89 34.09 1.90
CA ASP A 58 7.46 33.58 0.63
C ASP A 58 9.00 33.70 0.60
N GLU A 59 9.55 34.83 1.07
CA GLU A 59 10.99 34.99 1.21
C GLU A 59 11.57 34.05 2.28
N ALA A 60 10.90 33.85 3.42
CA ALA A 60 11.31 32.90 4.46
C ALA A 60 11.30 31.44 3.97
N GLU A 61 10.28 31.03 3.21
CA GLU A 61 10.20 29.69 2.62
C GLU A 61 11.35 29.44 1.63
N LYS A 62 11.71 30.45 0.84
CA LYS A 62 12.80 30.36 -0.15
C LYS A 62 14.17 30.24 0.50
N THR A 63 14.42 30.99 1.58
CA THR A 63 15.73 31.01 2.27
C THR A 63 15.92 29.79 3.16
N LEU A 64 14.89 29.40 3.91
CA LEU A 64 14.96 28.28 4.87
C LEU A 64 14.60 26.94 4.24
N GLY A 65 13.93 26.92 3.09
CA GLY A 65 13.59 25.69 2.36
C GLY A 65 12.41 24.90 2.97
N LYS A 66 11.78 25.39 4.04
CA LYS A 66 10.57 24.80 4.62
C LYS A 66 9.33 25.55 4.14
N ARG A 67 8.37 24.81 3.59
CA ARG A 67 7.07 25.36 3.14
C ARG A 67 6.08 25.46 4.30
N VAL A 68 5.35 26.56 4.37
CA VAL A 68 4.25 26.78 5.29
C VAL A 68 2.97 26.20 4.68
N LEU A 69 2.23 25.41 5.46
CA LEU A 69 0.96 24.86 5.01
C LEU A 69 -0.16 25.89 5.17
N ASN A 70 -1.16 25.83 4.29
CA ASN A 70 -2.36 26.67 4.38
C ASN A 70 -3.06 26.57 5.76
N SER A 71 -2.98 25.40 6.41
CA SER A 71 -3.52 25.19 7.76
C SER A 71 -2.81 26.00 8.83
N GLU A 72 -1.51 26.31 8.67
CA GLU A 72 -0.71 27.00 9.69
C GLU A 72 -0.72 28.53 9.51
N LEU A 73 -1.09 29.03 8.32
CA LEU A 73 -1.03 30.47 8.01
C LEU A 73 -1.83 31.35 8.98
N HIS A 74 -2.92 30.85 9.55
CA HIS A 74 -3.74 31.60 10.50
C HIS A 74 -3.12 31.68 11.90
N GLN A 75 -2.19 30.80 12.23
CA GLN A 75 -1.46 30.79 13.51
C GLN A 75 -0.31 31.80 13.51
N LEU A 76 0.27 32.09 12.35
CA LEU A 76 1.37 33.04 12.19
C LEU A 76 0.90 34.50 12.31
N LYS A 77 0.74 35.02 13.54
CA LYS A 77 0.26 36.38 13.78
C LYS A 77 1.39 37.38 14.00
N THR A 78 2.47 36.92 14.59
CA THR A 78 3.66 37.71 14.93
C THR A 78 4.89 37.15 14.22
N VAL A 79 5.97 37.93 14.16
CA VAL A 79 7.26 37.45 13.63
C VAL A 79 7.82 36.34 14.51
N GLN A 80 7.60 36.40 15.83
CA GLN A 80 7.97 35.33 16.76
C GLN A 80 7.34 33.98 16.37
N ASP A 81 6.05 33.98 16.01
CA ASP A 81 5.35 32.75 15.57
C ASP A 81 6.02 32.13 14.33
N VAL A 82 6.55 32.98 13.44
CA VAL A 82 7.28 32.55 12.23
C VAL A 82 8.62 31.94 12.62
N VAL A 83 9.38 32.57 13.51
CA VAL A 83 10.64 32.01 14.04
C VAL A 83 10.40 30.64 14.69
N ASP A 84 9.38 30.53 15.53
CA ASP A 84 9.04 29.29 16.23
C ASP A 84 8.62 28.19 15.23
N PHE A 85 7.85 28.55 14.20
CA PHE A 85 7.52 27.62 13.13
C PHE A 85 8.76 27.07 12.42
N PHE A 86 9.74 27.91 12.09
CA PHE A 86 10.96 27.49 11.40
C PHE A 86 11.99 26.83 12.31
N LYS A 87 11.87 26.92 13.63
CA LYS A 87 12.69 26.16 14.58
C LYS A 87 12.23 24.70 14.75
N VAL A 88 10.99 24.38 14.40
CA VAL A 88 10.47 23.01 14.55
C VAL A 88 10.98 22.11 13.41
N PRO A 89 11.69 21.00 13.72
CA PRO A 89 12.12 20.02 12.72
C PRO A 89 10.93 19.24 12.16
N VAL A 90 11.07 18.74 10.92
CA VAL A 90 10.05 17.93 10.26
C VAL A 90 10.67 16.61 9.80
N GLU A 91 10.23 15.51 10.41
CA GLU A 91 10.62 14.16 10.02
C GLU A 91 9.58 13.54 9.07
N VAL A 92 10.04 12.95 7.98
CA VAL A 92 9.19 12.28 6.96
C VAL A 92 9.18 10.75 7.17
N ILE A 93 9.64 10.29 8.33
CA ILE A 93 9.74 8.86 8.66
C ILE A 93 8.55 8.47 9.54
N THR A 94 7.90 7.35 9.22
CA THR A 94 6.81 6.84 10.06
C THR A 94 7.35 6.36 11.41
N SER A 95 6.52 6.37 12.46
CA SER A 95 6.90 5.81 13.77
C SER A 95 7.36 4.35 13.65
N TYR A 96 6.71 3.56 12.78
CA TYR A 96 7.10 2.19 12.47
C TYR A 96 8.52 2.10 11.88
N SER A 97 8.80 2.87 10.83
CA SER A 97 10.14 2.93 10.22
C SER A 97 11.20 3.42 11.21
N ARG A 98 10.86 4.40 12.07
CA ARG A 98 11.77 4.88 13.12
C ARG A 98 12.11 3.78 14.12
N LEU A 99 11.12 3.00 14.57
CA LEU A 99 11.32 1.87 15.45
C LEU A 99 12.14 0.76 14.77
N ALA A 100 11.80 0.39 13.54
CA ALA A 100 12.51 -0.65 12.79
C ALA A 100 14.00 -0.34 12.58
N ARG A 101 14.35 0.94 12.42
CA ARG A 101 15.73 1.42 12.26
C ARG A 101 16.42 1.79 13.57
N SER A 102 15.73 1.72 14.69
CA SER A 102 16.30 2.10 15.98
C SER A 102 17.32 1.08 16.47
N ASN A 103 18.44 1.56 17.01
CA ASN A 103 19.49 0.71 17.57
C ASN A 103 19.14 0.17 18.98
N SER A 104 18.04 0.62 19.57
CA SER A 104 17.62 0.30 20.93
C SER A 104 16.59 -0.84 21.01
N LEU A 105 16.50 -1.69 19.98
CA LEU A 105 15.56 -2.81 19.99
C LEU A 105 16.08 -3.94 20.89
N PRO A 106 15.21 -4.60 21.67
CA PRO A 106 15.56 -5.83 22.38
C PRO A 106 16.09 -6.90 21.41
N LYS A 107 17.06 -7.72 21.85
CA LYS A 107 17.69 -8.75 21.01
C LYS A 107 16.72 -9.78 20.42
N ASN A 108 15.57 -9.99 21.07
CA ASN A 108 14.52 -10.92 20.67
C ASN A 108 13.44 -10.28 19.78
N LEU A 109 13.59 -9.00 19.41
CA LEU A 109 12.62 -8.27 18.63
C LEU A 109 13.26 -7.83 17.30
N HIS A 110 12.76 -8.38 16.21
CA HIS A 110 13.12 -8.01 14.86
C HIS A 110 11.90 -7.43 14.14
N ILE A 111 12.01 -6.20 13.63
CA ILE A 111 10.96 -5.53 12.86
C ILE A 111 11.38 -5.53 11.39
N LEU A 112 10.51 -5.99 10.51
CA LEU A 112 10.72 -5.93 9.07
C LEU A 112 10.14 -4.62 8.52
N GLU A 113 10.97 -3.67 8.12
CA GLU A 113 10.49 -2.39 7.59
C GLU A 113 9.68 -2.59 6.29
N ASP A 114 10.19 -3.41 5.39
CA ASP A 114 9.55 -3.71 4.13
C ASP A 114 8.57 -4.87 4.27
N ALA A 115 7.39 -4.72 3.66
CA ALA A 115 6.40 -5.78 3.62
C ALA A 115 6.89 -6.91 2.70
N VAL A 116 7.41 -7.97 3.29
CA VAL A 116 7.72 -9.21 2.57
C VAL A 116 6.44 -10.03 2.39
N ARG A 117 6.15 -10.44 1.16
CA ARG A 117 5.02 -11.32 0.84
C ARG A 117 5.55 -12.53 0.11
N PHE A 118 5.11 -13.71 0.53
CA PHE A 118 5.41 -14.94 -0.15
C PHE A 118 4.95 -14.88 -1.62
N HIS A 119 5.87 -15.21 -2.52
CA HIS A 119 5.60 -15.36 -3.94
C HIS A 119 6.32 -16.61 -4.48
N PRO A 120 5.59 -17.63 -4.93
CA PRO A 120 6.14 -18.98 -5.16
C PRO A 120 7.18 -19.08 -6.28
N LEU A 121 7.25 -18.08 -7.17
CA LEU A 121 8.26 -18.04 -8.24
C LEU A 121 9.58 -17.40 -7.80
N THR A 122 9.58 -16.65 -6.71
CA THR A 122 10.75 -15.89 -6.22
C THR A 122 11.28 -16.45 -4.92
N ASP A 123 10.39 -16.92 -4.04
CA ASP A 123 10.76 -17.47 -2.75
C ASP A 123 10.93 -18.99 -2.89
N THR A 124 12.19 -19.44 -2.92
CA THR A 124 12.57 -20.87 -3.04
C THR A 124 12.64 -21.58 -1.70
N GLU A 125 12.42 -20.85 -0.60
CA GLU A 125 12.31 -21.45 0.73
C GLU A 125 11.18 -22.49 0.73
N TYR A 126 11.45 -23.66 1.31
CA TYR A 126 10.52 -24.80 1.36
C TYR A 126 10.04 -25.29 -0.02
N GLY A 127 10.87 -25.13 -1.06
CA GLY A 127 10.54 -25.58 -2.41
C GLY A 127 9.40 -24.78 -3.07
N GLY A 128 9.15 -23.55 -2.61
CA GLY A 128 8.07 -22.71 -3.13
C GLY A 128 6.68 -23.13 -2.65
N VAL A 129 6.59 -23.94 -1.59
CA VAL A 129 5.32 -24.31 -0.95
C VAL A 129 5.09 -23.40 0.27
N SER A 130 4.06 -22.56 0.21
CA SER A 130 3.62 -21.80 1.39
C SER A 130 2.74 -22.65 2.32
N ALA A 131 2.58 -22.20 3.56
CA ALA A 131 1.62 -22.78 4.51
C ALA A 131 0.16 -22.77 4.00
N PHE A 132 -0.14 -21.98 2.97
CA PHE A 132 -1.48 -21.83 2.39
C PHE A 132 -1.46 -21.99 0.86
N PRO A 133 -1.17 -23.19 0.32
CA PRO A 133 -0.86 -23.38 -1.10
C PRO A 133 -2.02 -23.03 -2.06
N LYS A 134 -3.27 -23.13 -1.60
CA LYS A 134 -4.48 -22.78 -2.37
C LYS A 134 -4.95 -21.34 -2.13
N SER A 135 -4.25 -20.57 -1.30
CA SER A 135 -4.61 -19.19 -0.97
C SER A 135 -3.85 -18.21 -1.86
N SER A 136 -4.60 -17.34 -2.53
CA SER A 136 -4.07 -16.25 -3.34
C SER A 136 -3.71 -15.03 -2.48
N THR A 137 -2.54 -14.44 -2.71
CA THR A 137 -2.08 -13.21 -2.05
C THR A 137 -2.46 -11.98 -2.87
N TYR A 138 -3.73 -11.55 -2.78
CA TYR A 138 -4.17 -10.36 -3.49
C TYR A 138 -3.62 -9.06 -2.86
N VAL A 139 -3.23 -8.11 -3.71
CA VAL A 139 -2.90 -6.74 -3.33
C VAL A 139 -3.99 -5.84 -3.87
N SER A 140 -4.96 -5.49 -3.02
CA SER A 140 -6.14 -4.71 -3.40
C SER A 140 -5.81 -3.26 -3.75
N SER A 141 -4.90 -2.63 -2.99
CA SER A 141 -4.59 -1.22 -3.20
C SER A 141 -3.77 -1.01 -4.48
N LEU A 142 -4.22 -0.07 -5.32
CA LEU A 142 -3.49 0.38 -6.51
C LEU A 142 -2.06 0.86 -6.17
N ARG A 143 -1.88 1.45 -4.99
CA ARG A 143 -0.59 1.92 -4.48
C ARG A 143 0.37 0.77 -4.23
N PHE A 144 -0.02 -0.21 -3.43
CA PHE A 144 0.87 -1.32 -3.08
C PHE A 144 1.10 -2.29 -4.24
N ARG A 145 0.18 -2.40 -5.22
CA ARG A 145 0.35 -3.28 -6.39
C ARG A 145 1.61 -2.98 -7.22
N ARG A 146 2.19 -1.79 -7.09
CA ARG A 146 3.44 -1.40 -7.76
C ARG A 146 4.70 -1.97 -7.09
N PHE A 147 4.67 -2.12 -5.77
CA PHE A 147 5.83 -2.53 -4.96
C PHE A 147 5.71 -3.99 -4.52
N LEU A 148 4.49 -4.43 -4.21
CA LEU A 148 4.16 -5.78 -3.78
C LEU A 148 3.52 -6.54 -4.92
N LYS A 149 4.14 -7.65 -5.32
CA LYS A 149 3.57 -8.58 -6.29
C LYS A 149 2.56 -9.47 -5.58
N GLY A 150 1.31 -9.42 -6.05
CA GLY A 150 0.32 -10.41 -5.64
C GLY A 150 0.50 -11.70 -6.43
N TYR A 151 0.13 -12.83 -5.83
CA TYR A 151 0.11 -14.13 -6.51
C TYR A 151 -1.32 -14.69 -6.49
N ARG A 152 -1.80 -15.13 -7.66
CA ARG A 152 -3.08 -15.82 -7.76
C ARG A 152 -2.82 -17.32 -7.77
N ALA A 153 -3.12 -17.97 -6.65
CA ALA A 153 -3.07 -19.43 -6.56
C ALA A 153 -4.07 -20.05 -7.54
N LYS A 154 -3.68 -21.18 -8.14
CA LYS A 154 -4.60 -21.99 -8.93
C LYS A 154 -5.62 -22.60 -7.98
N THR A 155 -6.84 -22.09 -8.02
CA THR A 155 -7.98 -22.81 -7.45
C THR A 155 -8.30 -23.92 -8.43
N GLU A 156 -8.08 -25.18 -8.04
CA GLU A 156 -8.75 -26.30 -8.68
C GLU A 156 -10.24 -26.09 -8.44
N TRP A 157 -10.92 -25.48 -9.41
CA TRP A 157 -12.36 -25.59 -9.46
C TRP A 157 -12.64 -27.05 -9.69
N HIS A 158 -13.28 -27.70 -8.72
CA HIS A 158 -13.91 -28.99 -8.96
C HIS A 158 -15.00 -28.75 -10.01
N HIS A 159 -14.62 -28.80 -11.29
CA HIS A 159 -15.56 -29.19 -12.32
C HIS A 159 -15.92 -30.64 -11.96
N TYR A 160 -17.06 -30.80 -11.27
CA TYR A 160 -17.68 -32.10 -11.06
C TYR A 160 -18.23 -32.70 -12.37
N GLU A 161 -17.91 -32.09 -13.51
CA GLU A 161 -18.38 -32.49 -14.83
C GLU A 161 -17.39 -33.50 -15.41
N ASP A 162 -17.90 -34.73 -15.62
CA ASP A 162 -17.38 -35.79 -16.51
C ASP A 162 -16.45 -36.89 -15.98
N LYS A 163 -16.39 -37.17 -14.66
CA LYS A 163 -15.73 -38.42 -14.18
C LYS A 163 -16.63 -39.43 -13.47
N HIS A 164 -17.96 -39.30 -13.59
CA HIS A 164 -18.93 -40.19 -12.93
C HIS A 164 -19.74 -41.11 -13.83
N PHE A 165 -19.28 -41.41 -15.05
CA PHE A 165 -19.81 -42.58 -15.75
C PHE A 165 -18.67 -43.38 -16.36
N ASP A 166 -18.30 -44.47 -15.68
CA ASP A 166 -17.62 -45.61 -16.29
C ASP A 166 -18.61 -46.29 -17.26
N PHE A 167 -19.03 -45.58 -18.30
CA PHE A 167 -19.77 -46.19 -19.40
C PHE A 167 -18.80 -47.11 -20.14
N THR A 168 -18.89 -48.40 -19.83
CA THR A 168 -18.36 -49.44 -20.71
C THR A 168 -19.40 -49.67 -21.80
N ALA A 169 -18.96 -49.67 -23.06
CA ALA A 169 -19.84 -50.03 -24.17
C ALA A 169 -20.44 -51.41 -23.90
N THR A 170 -21.74 -51.57 -24.15
CA THR A 170 -22.44 -52.84 -23.91
C THR A 170 -21.77 -53.92 -24.77
N PRO A 171 -21.30 -55.05 -24.19
CA PRO A 171 -20.65 -56.09 -24.98
C PRO A 171 -21.62 -56.64 -26.02
N GLU A 172 -21.12 -56.96 -27.23
CA GLU A 172 -21.93 -57.44 -28.37
C GLU A 172 -22.74 -58.70 -28.06
N ASP A 173 -22.35 -59.44 -27.03
CA ASP A 173 -23.03 -60.67 -26.61
C ASP A 173 -24.02 -60.51 -25.45
N ALA A 174 -24.24 -59.29 -24.96
CA ALA A 174 -25.14 -59.02 -23.84
C ALA A 174 -26.56 -59.57 -24.10
N PRO A 175 -27.13 -60.41 -23.23
CA PRO A 175 -28.43 -61.08 -23.47
C PRO A 175 -29.62 -60.11 -23.54
N TRP A 176 -29.48 -58.91 -22.95
CA TRP A 176 -30.48 -57.83 -22.99
C TRP A 176 -30.33 -56.89 -24.19
N LEU A 177 -29.45 -57.22 -25.16
CA LEU A 177 -29.44 -56.52 -26.44
C LEU A 177 -30.83 -56.63 -27.08
N LYS A 178 -31.38 -55.50 -27.51
CA LYS A 178 -32.74 -55.41 -28.06
C LYS A 178 -33.03 -56.46 -29.14
N SER A 179 -32.04 -56.75 -30.00
CA SER A 179 -32.11 -57.79 -31.04
C SER A 179 -32.16 -59.23 -30.49
N LYS A 180 -31.50 -59.52 -29.37
CA LYS A 180 -31.59 -60.82 -28.67
C LYS A 180 -32.90 -60.93 -27.89
N ALA A 181 -33.33 -59.87 -27.22
CA ALA A 181 -34.62 -59.81 -26.52
C ALA A 181 -35.79 -60.04 -27.48
N GLU A 182 -35.82 -59.35 -28.63
CA GLU A 182 -36.83 -59.56 -29.69
C GLU A 182 -36.82 -61.00 -30.26
N ARG A 183 -35.67 -61.69 -30.23
CA ARG A 183 -35.60 -63.11 -30.61
C ARG A 183 -36.19 -64.03 -29.55
N MET A 184 -36.02 -63.72 -28.26
CA MET A 184 -36.56 -64.53 -27.17
C MET A 184 -38.08 -64.41 -27.07
N ASP A 185 -38.62 -63.22 -27.29
CA ASP A 185 -40.08 -62.98 -27.26
C ASP A 185 -40.83 -63.65 -28.43
N ASN A 186 -40.13 -63.93 -29.53
CA ASN A 186 -40.69 -64.61 -30.71
C ASN A 186 -40.61 -66.15 -30.63
N ILE A 187 -40.11 -66.73 -29.54
CA ILE A 187 -40.10 -68.18 -29.36
C ILE A 187 -41.54 -68.63 -29.07
N LYS A 188 -42.22 -69.14 -30.09
CA LYS A 188 -43.47 -69.90 -29.93
C LYS A 188 -43.17 -71.16 -29.13
N ILE A 189 -43.57 -71.16 -27.86
CA ILE A 189 -43.50 -72.32 -26.97
C ILE A 189 -44.59 -73.30 -27.41
N ASP A 190 -44.24 -74.20 -28.35
CA ASP A 190 -45.19 -75.16 -28.94
C ASP A 190 -45.22 -76.52 -28.22
N LYS A 191 -44.74 -76.60 -26.97
CA LYS A 191 -44.83 -77.82 -26.18
C LYS A 191 -45.24 -77.54 -24.74
N LEU A 192 -46.55 -77.66 -24.52
CA LEU A 192 -47.14 -78.12 -23.27
C LEU A 192 -46.49 -79.46 -22.89
N CYS A 193 -45.61 -79.48 -21.88
CA CYS A 193 -45.35 -80.68 -21.11
C CYS A 193 -45.36 -80.32 -19.64
N TYR A 194 -46.25 -81.00 -18.94
CA TYR A 194 -46.51 -80.95 -17.53
C TYR A 194 -45.30 -81.48 -16.72
N PHE A 195 -45.22 -80.99 -15.49
CA PHE A 195 -44.28 -81.28 -14.38
C PHE A 195 -43.04 -80.38 -14.27
#